data_AF-A0A256WQ67-F1
#
_entry.id   AF-A0A256WQ67-F1
#
_cell.length_a   1.000
_cell.length_b   1.000
_cell.length_c   1.000
_cell.angle_alpha   90.00
_cell.angle_beta   90.00
_cell.angle_gamma   90.00
#
_symmetry.space_group_name_H-M   'P 1'
#
loop_
_entity.id
_entity.type
_entity.pdbx_description
1 polymer ?
#
loop_
_entity_poly.entity_id
_entity_poly.type
_entity_poly.pdbx_seq_one_letter_code
_entity_poly.pdbx_strand_id
1 'polypeptide(L)'
;MQNDDNNTGEDYHISFFNPTTELAQFNKKLIIILFSIWAISIFGFQILLRVIEKPTPEVAYVQYDKVWDAVKSGQASVAQNQVFIQSSLSVLGKVTLAQEDRFFLDNAVKHLTLQLVPAQEKEAFVNQINQFKALSFGDDNYAKLKKELGDRTAQYIGVTDYSLAAKLVPLELKVAEKSSVDIAQIERIMPKYLIHNQSVLTDFRFLGFPFHYFYTAVFLLILFVALCLYYCIATDKKMLELGLED
;
A
#
# COMPACT_ATOMS: atom_id res chain seq x y z
N MET A 1 53.64 13.40 60.12
CA MET A 1 52.25 13.56 60.59
C MET A 1 51.35 13.04 59.48
N GLN A 2 50.98 11.76 59.57
CA GLN A 2 49.86 11.19 58.84
C GLN A 2 48.57 11.73 59.48
N ASN A 3 47.60 12.11 58.64
CA ASN A 3 46.17 12.22 58.92
C ASN A 3 45.53 12.05 57.54
N ASP A 4 45.29 10.81 57.12
CA ASP A 4 44.01 10.10 57.28
C ASP A 4 42.99 10.55 56.22
N ASP A 5 43.26 10.14 54.98
CA ASP A 5 42.25 9.88 53.96
C ASP A 5 41.42 8.65 54.43
N ASN A 6 40.31 8.88 55.13
CA ASN A 6 39.34 7.83 55.46
C ASN A 6 38.00 8.09 54.77
N ASN A 7 37.91 7.55 53.56
CA ASN A 7 36.84 6.69 53.06
C ASN A 7 35.40 6.91 53.57
N THR A 8 34.52 7.41 52.69
CA THR A 8 33.21 6.78 52.39
C THR A 8 32.72 7.25 51.01
N GLY A 9 33.49 6.95 49.97
CA GLY A 9 32.93 6.92 48.63
C GLY A 9 32.19 5.60 48.47
N GLU A 10 30.99 5.46 49.06
CA GLU A 10 30.12 4.35 48.68
C GLU A 10 29.85 4.48 47.19
N ASP A 11 30.49 3.63 46.39
CA ASP A 11 30.22 3.48 44.96
C ASP A 11 28.74 3.16 44.81
N TYR A 12 27.94 4.18 44.53
CA TYR A 12 26.53 4.05 44.19
C TYR A 12 26.45 3.31 42.85
N HIS A 13 26.52 1.99 42.89
CA HIS A 13 26.44 1.14 41.72
C HIS A 13 24.98 1.04 41.28
N ILE A 14 24.50 2.07 40.57
CA ILE A 14 23.14 2.13 40.03
C ILE A 14 23.07 1.19 38.82
N SER A 15 22.54 -0.02 39.03
CA SER A 15 22.22 -0.96 37.95
C SER A 15 20.72 -0.97 37.69
N PHE A 16 20.31 -0.72 36.45
CA PHE A 16 18.91 -0.90 36.03
C PHE A 16 18.48 -2.37 36.10
N PHE A 17 19.39 -3.29 35.79
CA PHE A 17 19.08 -4.72 35.76
C PHE A 17 19.10 -5.36 37.16
N ASN A 18 19.94 -4.85 38.07
CA ASN A 18 20.04 -5.29 39.46
C ASN A 18 19.92 -4.10 40.44
N PRO A 19 18.73 -3.49 40.59
CA PRO A 19 18.53 -2.34 41.45
C PRO A 19 18.61 -2.74 42.93
N THR A 20 19.43 -2.03 43.70
CA THR A 20 19.66 -2.27 45.13
C THR A 20 18.80 -1.38 46.03
N THR A 21 18.41 -0.19 45.57
CA THR A 21 17.57 0.73 46.34
C THR A 21 16.08 0.49 46.10
N GLU A 22 15.24 0.79 47.10
CA GLU A 22 13.78 0.61 47.01
C GLU A 22 13.17 1.43 45.85
N LEU A 23 13.62 2.67 45.67
CA LEU A 23 13.20 3.54 44.57
C LEU A 23 13.59 2.97 43.20
N ALA A 24 14.81 2.43 43.06
CA ALA A 24 15.26 1.84 41.80
C ALA A 24 14.49 0.55 41.46
N GLN A 25 14.14 -0.26 42.47
CA GLN A 25 13.31 -1.45 42.29
C GLN A 25 11.89 -1.07 41.85
N PHE A 26 11.30 -0.04 42.45
CA PHE A 26 10.01 0.51 42.03
C PHE A 26 10.04 1.02 40.59
N ASN A 27 11.03 1.86 40.25
CA ASN A 27 11.18 2.42 38.91
C ASN A 27 11.35 1.34 37.85
N LYS A 28 12.18 0.32 38.11
CA LYS A 28 12.33 -0.84 37.21
C LYS A 28 10.98 -1.52 36.94
N LYS A 29 10.22 -1.83 37.99
CA LYS A 29 8.91 -2.48 37.85
C LYS A 29 7.93 -1.61 37.06
N LEU A 30 7.86 -0.32 37.39
CA LEU A 30 7.01 0.65 36.71
C LEU A 30 7.36 0.74 35.22
N ILE A 31 8.64 0.89 34.88
CA ILE A 31 9.13 0.94 33.50
C ILE A 31 8.75 -0.33 32.72
N ILE A 32 8.92 -1.52 33.31
CA ILE A 32 8.54 -2.79 32.68
C ILE A 32 7.03 -2.82 32.37
N ILE A 33 6.19 -2.36 33.31
CA ILE A 33 4.73 -2.30 33.11
C ILE A 33 4.38 -1.33 31.99
N LEU A 34 4.91 -0.11 32.02
CA LEU A 34 4.60 0.92 31.00
C LEU A 34 5.09 0.50 29.62
N PHE A 35 6.29 -0.07 29.53
CA PHE A 35 6.82 -0.64 28.30
C PHE A 35 5.95 -1.78 27.78
N SER A 36 5.45 -2.65 28.66
CA SER A 36 4.55 -3.75 28.28
C SER A 36 3.23 -3.23 27.70
N ILE A 37 2.63 -2.22 28.32
CA ILE A 37 1.39 -1.58 27.83
C ILE A 37 1.62 -0.97 26.44
N TRP A 38 2.72 -0.23 26.29
CA TRP A 38 3.11 0.36 25.02
C TRP A 38 3.34 -0.71 23.93
N ALA A 39 4.09 -1.76 24.24
CA ALA A 39 4.39 -2.86 23.32
C ALA A 39 3.11 -3.59 22.90
N ILE A 40 2.21 -3.90 23.85
CA ILE A 40 0.92 -4.53 23.56
C ILE A 40 0.06 -3.61 22.68
N SER A 41 0.05 -2.31 22.93
CA SER A 41 -0.74 -1.37 22.13
C SER A 41 -0.23 -1.29 20.68
N ILE A 42 1.10 -1.32 20.48
CA ILE A 42 1.67 -1.31 19.12
C ILE A 42 1.50 -2.67 18.45
N PHE A 43 2.13 -3.71 19.01
CA PHE A 43 2.21 -5.01 18.35
C PHE A 43 0.88 -5.76 18.43
N GLY A 44 0.15 -5.64 19.54
CA GLY A 44 -1.18 -6.22 19.67
C GLY A 44 -2.17 -5.64 18.67
N PHE A 45 -2.07 -4.35 18.33
CA PHE A 45 -2.89 -3.77 17.27
C PHE A 45 -2.52 -4.32 15.88
N GLN A 46 -1.23 -4.45 15.57
CA GLN A 46 -0.79 -5.05 14.29
C GLN A 46 -1.21 -6.52 14.17
N ILE A 47 -1.06 -7.29 15.24
CA ILE A 47 -1.52 -8.68 15.29
C ILE A 47 -3.04 -8.73 15.16
N LEU A 48 -3.77 -7.85 15.85
CA LEU A 48 -5.21 -7.78 15.75
C LEU A 48 -5.65 -7.54 14.31
N LEU A 49 -5.08 -6.53 13.63
CA LEU A 49 -5.34 -6.25 12.21
C LEU A 49 -5.13 -7.50 11.36
N ARG A 50 -4.01 -8.21 11.55
CA ARG A 50 -3.69 -9.43 10.81
C ARG A 50 -4.65 -10.59 11.08
N VAL A 51 -5.21 -10.69 12.27
CA VAL A 51 -6.16 -11.76 12.64
C VAL A 51 -7.55 -11.49 12.08
N ILE A 52 -7.98 -10.23 12.02
CA ILE A 52 -9.33 -9.87 11.58
C ILE A 52 -9.44 -9.59 10.08
N GLU A 53 -8.32 -9.50 9.37
CA GLU A 53 -8.31 -9.22 7.94
C GLU A 53 -8.95 -10.35 7.14
N LYS A 54 -9.66 -9.97 6.07
CA LYS A 54 -10.29 -10.88 5.13
C LYS A 54 -9.95 -10.44 3.70
N PRO A 55 -9.81 -11.40 2.77
CA PRO A 55 -9.62 -11.07 1.36
C PRO A 55 -10.88 -10.39 0.83
N THR A 56 -10.76 -9.12 0.47
CA THR A 56 -11.84 -8.30 -0.08
C THR A 56 -11.49 -7.89 -1.51
N PRO A 57 -12.31 -8.26 -2.50
CA PRO A 57 -12.07 -7.89 -3.89
C PRO A 57 -12.37 -6.40 -4.12
N GLU A 58 -11.50 -5.73 -4.89
CA GLU A 58 -11.78 -4.41 -5.44
C GLU A 58 -12.93 -4.46 -6.45
N VAL A 59 -13.57 -3.31 -6.69
CA VAL A 59 -14.61 -3.17 -7.72
C VAL A 59 -14.12 -3.66 -9.09
N ALA A 60 -12.87 -3.34 -9.45
CA ALA A 60 -12.28 -3.79 -10.71
C ALA A 60 -12.15 -5.33 -10.79
N TYR A 61 -11.86 -6.02 -9.67
CA TYR A 61 -11.85 -7.50 -9.67
C TYR A 61 -13.25 -8.05 -9.96
N VAL A 62 -14.27 -7.50 -9.29
CA VAL A 62 -15.66 -7.95 -9.47
C VAL A 62 -16.14 -7.75 -10.91
N GLN A 63 -15.70 -6.68 -11.58
CA GLN A 63 -16.04 -6.46 -12.99
C GLN A 63 -15.25 -7.37 -13.93
N TYR A 64 -13.95 -7.59 -13.67
CA TYR A 64 -13.14 -8.57 -14.37
C TYR A 64 -13.75 -9.97 -14.29
N ASP A 65 -14.08 -10.43 -13.09
CA ASP A 65 -14.57 -11.79 -12.80
C ASP A 65 -15.86 -12.10 -13.60
N LYS A 66 -16.75 -11.11 -13.71
CA LYS A 66 -17.99 -11.23 -14.51
C LYS A 66 -17.78 -11.42 -16.00
N VAL A 67 -16.68 -10.91 -16.56
CA VAL A 67 -16.44 -10.94 -18.01
C VAL A 67 -15.37 -11.96 -18.41
N TRP A 68 -14.62 -12.49 -17.43
CA TRP A 68 -13.43 -13.29 -17.69
C TRP A 68 -13.70 -14.55 -18.51
N ASP A 69 -14.74 -15.31 -18.19
CA ASP A 69 -15.06 -16.55 -18.93
C ASP A 69 -15.34 -16.30 -20.42
N ALA A 70 -15.98 -15.19 -20.74
CA ALA A 70 -16.26 -14.79 -22.12
C ALA A 70 -14.97 -14.35 -22.84
N VAL A 71 -14.07 -13.64 -22.15
CA VAL A 71 -12.78 -13.20 -22.70
C VAL A 71 -11.89 -14.41 -22.95
N LYS A 72 -11.80 -15.32 -21.98
CA LYS A 72 -11.04 -16.56 -22.03
C LYS A 72 -11.48 -17.49 -23.18
N SER A 73 -12.79 -17.56 -23.44
CA SER A 73 -13.33 -18.37 -24.54
C SER A 73 -13.25 -17.68 -25.92
N GLY A 74 -12.83 -16.41 -25.97
CA GLY A 74 -12.81 -15.63 -27.21
C GLY A 74 -14.20 -15.24 -27.73
N GLN A 75 -15.23 -15.34 -26.90
CA GLN A 75 -16.63 -15.05 -27.23
C GLN A 75 -17.14 -13.76 -26.59
N ALA A 76 -16.25 -12.98 -25.98
CA ALA A 76 -16.59 -11.72 -25.35
C ALA A 76 -17.15 -10.70 -26.37
N SER A 77 -18.24 -10.05 -25.97
CA SER A 77 -18.76 -8.87 -26.65
C SER A 77 -17.79 -7.68 -26.53
N VAL A 78 -18.01 -6.66 -27.36
CA VAL A 78 -17.27 -5.38 -27.30
C VAL A 78 -17.28 -4.81 -25.88
N ALA A 79 -18.44 -4.72 -25.24
CA ALA A 79 -18.56 -4.19 -23.89
C ALA A 79 -17.80 -5.03 -22.84
N GLN A 80 -17.81 -6.36 -22.97
CA GLN A 80 -17.06 -7.24 -22.07
C GLN A 80 -15.54 -7.07 -22.24
N ASN A 81 -15.05 -6.94 -23.47
CA ASN A 81 -13.65 -6.64 -23.74
C ASN A 81 -13.24 -5.28 -23.18
N GLN A 82 -14.11 -4.26 -23.29
CA GLN A 82 -13.89 -2.94 -22.69
C GLN A 82 -13.77 -3.02 -21.17
N VAL A 83 -14.68 -3.74 -20.50
CA VAL A 83 -14.63 -3.96 -19.05
C VAL A 83 -13.34 -4.67 -18.62
N PHE A 84 -12.92 -5.69 -19.37
CA PHE A 84 -11.66 -6.39 -19.10
C PHE A 84 -10.45 -5.45 -19.23
N ILE A 85 -10.39 -4.66 -20.32
CA ILE A 85 -9.29 -3.71 -20.56
C ILE A 85 -9.23 -2.70 -19.41
N GLN A 86 -10.37 -2.11 -19.02
CA GLN A 86 -10.43 -1.14 -17.92
C GLN A 86 -9.98 -1.75 -16.58
N SER A 87 -10.40 -2.99 -16.30
CA SER A 87 -9.98 -3.71 -15.10
C SER A 87 -8.48 -4.01 -15.12
N SER A 88 -7.93 -4.39 -16.27
CA SER A 88 -6.48 -4.63 -16.44
C SER A 88 -5.67 -3.34 -16.29
N LEU A 89 -6.16 -2.22 -16.83
CA LEU A 89 -5.53 -0.91 -16.68
C LEU A 89 -5.50 -0.43 -15.23
N SER A 90 -6.51 -0.82 -14.42
CA SER A 90 -6.49 -0.55 -12.97
C SER A 90 -5.33 -1.26 -12.26
N VAL A 91 -4.90 -2.42 -12.76
CA VAL A 91 -3.72 -3.15 -12.27
C VAL A 91 -2.44 -2.51 -12.82
N LEU A 92 -2.40 -2.21 -14.12
CA LEU A 92 -1.23 -1.60 -14.78
C LEU A 92 -0.89 -0.22 -14.22
N GLY A 93 -1.87 0.51 -13.68
CA GLY A 93 -1.66 1.77 -12.97
C GLY A 93 -0.96 1.63 -11.60
N LYS A 94 -0.79 0.42 -11.07
CA LYS A 94 -0.19 0.18 -9.75
C LYS A 94 1.34 0.19 -9.83
N VAL A 95 1.96 1.00 -8.97
CA VAL A 95 3.43 1.14 -8.88
C VAL A 95 4.11 -0.15 -8.40
N THR A 96 3.39 -0.98 -7.62
CA THR A 96 3.90 -2.24 -7.05
C THR A 96 3.80 -3.44 -8.00
N LEU A 97 3.36 -3.24 -9.23
CA LEU A 97 3.23 -4.30 -10.23
C LEU A 97 4.61 -4.81 -10.67
N ALA A 98 4.84 -6.12 -10.52
CA ALA A 98 6.07 -6.76 -10.99
C ALA A 98 6.20 -6.66 -12.52
N GLN A 99 7.42 -6.50 -13.02
CA GLN A 99 7.68 -6.31 -14.46
C GLN A 99 7.21 -7.49 -15.32
N GLU A 100 7.38 -8.72 -14.82
CA GLU A 100 6.89 -9.93 -15.50
C GLU A 100 5.36 -9.95 -15.58
N ASP A 101 4.66 -9.63 -14.49
CA ASP A 101 3.20 -9.58 -14.47
C ASP A 101 2.67 -8.45 -15.39
N ARG A 102 3.37 -7.30 -15.41
CA ARG A 102 3.09 -6.19 -16.33
C ARG A 102 3.15 -6.63 -17.79
N PHE A 103 4.20 -7.36 -18.18
CA PHE A 103 4.35 -7.83 -19.55
C PHE A 103 3.14 -8.63 -20.06
N PHE A 104 2.57 -9.52 -19.23
CA PHE A 104 1.40 -10.29 -19.62
C PHE A 104 0.14 -9.43 -19.76
N LEU A 105 -0.06 -8.48 -18.83
CA LEU A 105 -1.18 -7.54 -18.88
C LEU A 105 -1.09 -6.58 -20.08
N ASP A 106 0.10 -6.04 -20.38
CA ASP A 106 0.33 -5.16 -21.52
C ASP A 106 -0.04 -5.85 -22.83
N ASN A 107 0.40 -7.09 -23.00
CA ASN A 107 0.08 -7.89 -24.18
C ASN A 107 -1.42 -8.20 -24.28
N ALA A 108 -2.08 -8.49 -23.16
CA ALA A 108 -3.52 -8.74 -23.15
C ALA A 108 -4.32 -7.48 -23.51
N VAL A 109 -3.97 -6.34 -22.92
CA VAL A 109 -4.58 -5.04 -23.22
C VAL A 109 -4.37 -4.67 -24.68
N LYS A 110 -3.15 -4.83 -25.22
CA LYS A 110 -2.88 -4.60 -26.65
C LYS A 110 -3.71 -5.50 -27.55
N HIS A 111 -3.72 -6.81 -27.28
CA HIS A 111 -4.47 -7.77 -28.09
C HIS A 111 -5.94 -7.41 -28.17
N LEU A 112 -6.59 -7.20 -27.02
CA LEU A 112 -8.02 -6.90 -26.96
C LEU A 112 -8.34 -5.52 -27.49
N THR A 113 -7.49 -4.51 -27.24
CA THR A 113 -7.66 -3.19 -27.86
C THR A 113 -7.67 -3.30 -29.38
N LEU A 114 -6.74 -4.05 -29.97
CA LEU A 114 -6.68 -4.27 -31.43
C LEU A 114 -7.85 -5.09 -31.98
N GLN A 115 -8.57 -5.84 -31.15
CA GLN A 115 -9.83 -6.49 -31.56
C GLN A 115 -10.99 -5.49 -31.61
N LEU A 116 -10.95 -4.43 -30.79
CA LEU A 116 -11.98 -3.38 -30.75
C LEU A 116 -11.82 -2.33 -31.86
N VAL A 117 -10.63 -2.22 -32.47
CA VAL A 117 -10.40 -1.31 -33.59
C VAL A 117 -11.12 -1.82 -34.85
N PRO A 118 -11.91 -0.98 -35.54
CA PRO A 118 -12.54 -1.34 -36.81
C PRO A 118 -11.52 -1.82 -37.85
N ALA A 119 -11.89 -2.83 -38.64
CA ALA A 119 -10.97 -3.45 -39.60
C ALA A 119 -10.32 -2.45 -40.58
N GLN A 120 -11.08 -1.45 -41.02
CA GLN A 120 -10.64 -0.39 -41.93
C GLN A 120 -9.62 0.59 -41.31
N GLU A 121 -9.57 0.71 -39.99
CA GLU A 121 -8.68 1.63 -39.26
C GLU A 121 -7.49 0.91 -38.62
N LYS A 122 -7.53 -0.42 -38.57
CA LYS A 122 -6.58 -1.25 -37.82
C LYS A 122 -5.14 -1.07 -38.28
N GLU A 123 -4.89 -1.01 -39.58
CA GLU A 123 -3.54 -0.78 -40.12
C GLU A 123 -3.00 0.61 -39.73
N ALA A 124 -3.81 1.65 -39.90
CA ALA A 124 -3.45 3.02 -39.53
C ALA A 124 -3.18 3.14 -38.03
N PHE A 125 -3.99 2.48 -37.19
CA PHE A 125 -3.81 2.47 -35.74
C PHE A 125 -2.53 1.75 -35.31
N VAL A 126 -2.24 0.58 -35.89
CA VAL A 126 -0.98 -0.15 -35.64
C VAL A 126 0.24 0.68 -36.07
N ASN A 127 0.17 1.35 -37.21
CA ASN A 127 1.24 2.24 -37.66
C ASN A 127 1.46 3.40 -36.68
N GLN A 128 0.39 3.98 -36.13
CA GLN A 128 0.49 5.03 -35.11
C GLN A 128 1.13 4.53 -33.81
N ILE A 129 0.81 3.31 -33.37
CA ILE A 129 1.49 2.67 -32.22
C ILE A 129 2.98 2.51 -32.50
N ASN A 130 3.35 2.03 -33.69
CA ASN A 130 4.76 1.83 -34.06
C ASN A 130 5.53 3.16 -34.12
N GLN A 131 4.93 4.22 -34.64
CA GLN A 131 5.50 5.57 -34.61
C GLN A 131 5.73 6.04 -33.17
N PHE A 132 4.75 5.87 -32.29
CA PHE A 132 4.89 6.24 -30.88
C PHE A 132 5.94 5.40 -30.13
N LYS A 133 6.08 4.11 -30.51
CA LYS A 133 7.11 3.22 -29.95
C LYS A 133 8.52 3.67 -30.31
N ALA A 134 8.73 4.24 -31.50
CA ALA A 134 10.02 4.74 -31.95
C ALA A 134 10.45 6.06 -31.27
N LEU A 135 9.51 6.82 -30.70
CA LEU A 135 9.82 8.08 -30.00
C LEU A 135 10.38 7.83 -28.60
N SER A 136 11.22 8.73 -28.12
CA SER A 136 11.71 8.79 -26.73
C SER A 136 11.01 9.90 -25.95
N PHE A 137 11.08 9.80 -24.62
CA PHE A 137 10.61 10.88 -23.77
C PHE A 137 11.46 12.13 -24.01
N GLY A 138 10.82 13.27 -24.31
CA GLY A 138 11.49 14.53 -24.65
C GLY A 138 11.39 14.92 -26.12
N ASP A 139 10.99 14.00 -27.02
CA ASP A 139 10.75 14.36 -28.42
C ASP A 139 9.54 15.29 -28.54
N ASP A 140 9.64 16.31 -29.41
CA ASP A 140 8.58 17.30 -29.65
C ASP A 140 7.22 16.66 -29.99
N ASN A 141 7.27 15.52 -30.70
CA ASN A 141 6.08 14.80 -31.13
C ASN A 141 5.55 13.79 -30.10
N TYR A 142 6.30 13.49 -29.02
CA TYR A 142 5.93 12.46 -28.06
C TYR A 142 4.59 12.76 -27.37
N ALA A 143 4.44 13.98 -26.84
CA ALA A 143 3.22 14.38 -26.14
C ALA A 143 2.01 14.41 -27.09
N LYS A 144 2.21 14.87 -28.32
CA LYS A 144 1.18 14.93 -29.36
C LYS A 144 0.69 13.53 -29.75
N LEU A 145 1.59 12.62 -30.15
CA LEU A 145 1.24 11.25 -30.52
C LEU A 145 0.64 10.47 -29.35
N LYS A 146 1.18 10.65 -28.13
CA LYS A 146 0.59 10.05 -26.92
C LYS A 146 -0.86 10.50 -26.73
N LYS A 147 -1.15 11.79 -26.88
CA LYS A 147 -2.49 12.34 -26.76
C LYS A 147 -3.41 11.80 -27.85
N GLU A 148 -3.00 11.86 -29.11
CA GLU A 148 -3.81 11.37 -30.24
C GLU A 148 -4.13 9.87 -30.13
N LEU A 149 -3.15 9.05 -29.73
CA LEU A 149 -3.38 7.64 -29.43
C LEU A 149 -4.33 7.46 -28.25
N GLY A 150 -4.18 8.26 -27.19
CA GLY A 150 -5.06 8.24 -26.03
C GLY A 150 -6.51 8.54 -26.41
N ASP A 151 -6.74 9.63 -27.15
CA ASP A 151 -8.06 10.07 -27.62
C ASP A 151 -8.72 8.99 -28.51
N ARG A 152 -7.97 8.41 -29.45
CA ARG A 152 -8.48 7.31 -30.31
C ARG A 152 -8.79 6.05 -29.51
N THR A 153 -7.87 5.66 -28.62
CA THR A 153 -8.03 4.43 -27.86
C THR A 153 -9.19 4.54 -26.87
N ALA A 154 -9.43 5.71 -26.29
CA ALA A 154 -10.55 5.99 -25.40
C ALA A 154 -11.89 5.63 -26.03
N GLN A 155 -12.08 5.97 -27.32
CA GLN A 155 -13.28 5.64 -28.09
C GLN A 155 -13.49 4.13 -28.21
N TYR A 156 -12.42 3.38 -28.54
CA TYR A 156 -12.52 1.92 -28.69
C TYR A 156 -12.74 1.20 -27.36
N ILE A 157 -12.08 1.65 -26.28
CA ILE A 157 -12.17 0.98 -24.97
C ILE A 157 -13.35 1.47 -24.11
N GLY A 158 -14.15 2.41 -24.62
CA GLY A 158 -15.36 2.91 -23.97
C GLY A 158 -15.09 3.72 -22.69
N VAL A 159 -14.06 4.57 -22.69
CA VAL A 159 -13.75 5.48 -21.58
C VAL A 159 -13.75 6.93 -22.06
N THR A 160 -13.80 7.88 -21.13
CA THR A 160 -13.68 9.31 -21.45
C THR A 160 -12.21 9.67 -21.75
N ASP A 161 -12.02 10.61 -22.68
CA ASP A 161 -10.69 11.06 -23.15
C ASP A 161 -9.78 11.57 -22.02
N TYR A 162 -10.38 12.11 -20.95
CA TYR A 162 -9.67 12.66 -19.80
C TYR A 162 -9.40 11.64 -18.68
N SER A 163 -9.90 10.41 -18.82
CA SER A 163 -9.73 9.36 -17.83
C SER A 163 -8.25 8.96 -17.68
N LEU A 164 -7.89 8.46 -16.49
CA LEU A 164 -6.57 7.89 -16.27
C LEU A 164 -6.30 6.71 -17.22
N ALA A 165 -7.32 5.89 -17.47
CA ALA A 165 -7.25 4.77 -18.41
C ALA A 165 -6.82 5.23 -19.81
N ALA A 166 -7.48 6.25 -20.37
CA ALA A 166 -7.13 6.82 -21.68
C ALA A 166 -5.67 7.32 -21.76
N LYS A 167 -5.16 7.88 -20.65
CA LYS A 167 -3.78 8.38 -20.57
C LYS A 167 -2.74 7.27 -20.40
N LEU A 168 -3.14 6.12 -19.86
CA LEU A 168 -2.28 4.99 -19.58
C LEU A 168 -2.12 4.09 -20.81
N VAL A 169 -3.21 3.82 -21.54
CA VAL A 169 -3.20 2.84 -22.64
C VAL A 169 -2.11 3.06 -23.69
N PRO A 170 -1.82 4.29 -24.17
CA PRO A 170 -0.75 4.49 -25.14
C PRO A 170 0.62 4.01 -24.65
N LEU A 171 0.89 4.12 -23.34
CA LEU A 171 2.13 3.65 -22.73
C LEU A 171 2.21 2.13 -22.74
N GLU A 172 1.11 1.45 -22.42
CA GLU A 172 1.06 -0.01 -22.37
C GLU A 172 1.11 -0.61 -23.80
N LEU A 173 0.45 0.04 -24.77
CA LEU A 173 0.54 -0.34 -26.19
C LEU A 173 1.96 -0.24 -26.76
N LYS A 174 2.74 0.73 -26.28
CA LYS A 174 4.14 0.93 -26.67
C LYS A 174 5.04 -0.21 -26.18
N VAL A 175 4.84 -0.66 -24.94
CA VAL A 175 5.65 -1.70 -24.30
C VAL A 175 5.30 -3.08 -24.84
N ALA A 176 4.00 -3.36 -25.04
CA ALA A 176 3.51 -4.66 -25.46
C ALA A 176 4.15 -5.20 -26.75
N GLU A 177 4.67 -6.43 -26.67
CA GLU A 177 5.45 -7.08 -27.72
C GLU A 177 4.66 -8.16 -28.46
N LYS A 178 3.84 -8.92 -27.72
CA LYS A 178 3.04 -10.02 -28.27
C LYS A 178 1.64 -9.57 -28.62
N SER A 179 1.03 -10.30 -29.55
CA SER A 179 -0.35 -10.11 -29.98
C SER A 179 -1.27 -11.23 -29.48
N SER A 180 -0.94 -11.86 -28.34
CA SER A 180 -1.70 -12.98 -27.76
C SER A 180 -1.89 -12.78 -26.27
N VAL A 181 -3.01 -13.31 -25.74
CA VAL A 181 -3.32 -13.31 -24.31
C VAL A 181 -2.81 -14.61 -23.69
N ASP A 182 -2.04 -14.51 -22.61
CA ASP A 182 -1.67 -15.67 -21.78
C ASP A 182 -2.70 -15.86 -20.67
N ILE A 183 -3.70 -16.71 -20.95
CA ILE A 183 -4.87 -16.93 -20.08
C ILE A 183 -4.45 -17.34 -18.65
N ALA A 184 -3.49 -18.26 -18.54
CA ALA A 184 -3.06 -18.79 -17.25
C ALA A 184 -2.38 -17.71 -16.38
N GLN A 185 -1.62 -16.82 -17.02
CA GLN A 185 -0.99 -15.72 -16.30
C GLN A 185 -2.01 -14.66 -15.87
N ILE A 186 -2.97 -14.31 -16.72
CA ILE A 186 -4.02 -13.35 -16.34
C ILE A 186 -4.85 -13.85 -15.14
N GLU A 187 -5.22 -15.13 -15.11
CA GLU A 187 -5.94 -15.75 -13.98
C GLU A 187 -5.17 -15.66 -12.66
N ARG A 188 -3.84 -15.69 -12.72
CA ARG A 188 -2.98 -15.54 -11.54
C ARG A 188 -2.80 -14.08 -11.14
N ILE A 189 -2.63 -13.19 -12.12
CA ILE A 189 -2.25 -11.79 -11.91
C ILE A 189 -3.42 -10.96 -11.38
N MET A 190 -4.60 -11.07 -11.99
CA MET A 190 -5.75 -10.24 -11.63
C MET A 190 -6.15 -10.36 -10.15
N PRO A 191 -6.33 -11.57 -9.56
CA PRO A 191 -6.62 -11.69 -8.13
C PRO A 191 -5.46 -11.24 -7.25
N LYS A 192 -4.21 -11.51 -7.64
CA LYS A 192 -3.01 -11.11 -6.88
C LYS A 192 -2.95 -9.61 -6.60
N TYR A 193 -3.38 -8.77 -7.55
CA TYR A 193 -3.30 -7.31 -7.40
C TYR A 193 -4.62 -6.65 -7.04
N LEU A 194 -5.78 -7.31 -7.22
CA LEU A 194 -7.09 -6.70 -6.99
C LEU A 194 -7.85 -7.27 -5.79
N ILE A 195 -7.33 -8.29 -5.12
CA ILE A 195 -7.85 -8.78 -3.84
C ILE A 195 -6.89 -8.34 -2.75
N HIS A 196 -7.38 -7.51 -1.83
CA HIS A 196 -6.58 -7.03 -0.70
C HIS A 196 -7.17 -7.50 0.61
N ASN A 197 -6.32 -7.63 1.61
CA ASN A 197 -6.77 -7.91 2.96
C ASN A 197 -7.31 -6.64 3.60
N GLN A 198 -8.61 -6.64 3.92
CA GLN A 198 -9.30 -5.54 4.59
C GLN A 198 -9.99 -6.05 5.86
N SER A 199 -10.27 -5.14 6.79
CA SER A 199 -10.95 -5.46 8.05
C SER A 199 -11.87 -4.33 8.49
N VAL A 200 -12.75 -4.63 9.45
CA VAL A 200 -13.61 -3.61 10.06
C VAL A 200 -12.79 -2.45 10.65
N LEU A 201 -11.58 -2.70 11.17
CA LEU A 201 -10.72 -1.63 11.70
C LEU A 201 -10.02 -0.79 10.62
N THR A 202 -9.81 -1.35 9.43
CA THR A 202 -9.29 -0.58 8.29
C THR A 202 -10.39 0.25 7.62
N ASP A 203 -11.61 -0.27 7.61
CA ASP A 203 -12.73 0.32 6.89
C ASP A 203 -13.53 1.31 7.75
N PHE A 204 -13.50 1.12 9.08
CA PHE A 204 -14.13 2.05 10.02
C PHE A 204 -13.49 3.43 9.90
N ARG A 205 -14.32 4.46 9.73
CA ARG A 205 -13.88 5.85 9.63
C ARG A 205 -14.10 6.56 10.95
N PHE A 206 -13.06 7.21 11.45
CA PHE A 206 -13.10 8.05 12.63
C PHE A 206 -12.61 9.45 12.25
N LEU A 207 -13.40 10.49 12.56
CA LEU A 207 -13.09 11.89 12.23
C LEU A 207 -12.74 12.14 10.73
N GLY A 208 -13.35 11.36 9.82
CA GLY A 208 -13.18 11.53 8.38
C GLY A 208 -12.05 10.73 7.73
N PHE A 209 -11.30 9.93 8.49
CA PHE A 209 -10.21 9.10 7.96
C PHE A 209 -10.25 7.66 8.54
N PRO A 210 -9.56 6.70 7.92
CA PRO A 210 -9.51 5.32 8.41
C PRO A 210 -9.03 5.22 9.86
N PHE A 211 -9.73 4.45 10.68
CA PHE A 211 -9.48 4.34 12.13
C PHE A 211 -8.08 3.84 12.45
N HIS A 212 -7.56 2.87 11.68
CA HIS A 212 -6.19 2.40 11.90
C HIS A 212 -5.14 3.51 11.80
N TYR A 213 -5.31 4.51 10.93
CA TYR A 213 -4.43 5.68 10.88
C TYR A 213 -4.59 6.57 12.11
N PHE A 214 -5.82 6.76 12.61
CA PHE A 214 -6.05 7.46 13.88
C PHE A 214 -5.35 6.76 15.03
N TYR A 215 -5.53 5.44 15.10
CA TYR A 215 -4.94 4.61 16.13
C TYR A 215 -3.41 4.78 16.14
N THR A 216 -2.77 4.58 14.98
CA THR A 216 -1.31 4.60 14.90
C THR A 216 -0.69 5.97 15.04
N ALA A 217 -1.32 7.03 14.49
CA ALA A 217 -0.73 8.36 14.45
C ALA A 217 -1.07 9.22 15.68
N VAL A 218 -2.31 9.14 16.17
CA VAL A 218 -2.82 10.04 17.21
C VAL A 218 -2.97 9.33 18.54
N PHE A 219 -3.70 8.21 18.57
CA PHE A 219 -3.95 7.49 19.82
C PHE A 219 -2.66 6.99 20.47
N LEU A 220 -1.76 6.35 19.71
CA LEU A 220 -0.48 5.88 20.26
C LEU A 220 0.39 7.03 20.79
N LEU A 221 0.33 8.21 20.18
CA LEU A 221 1.05 9.39 20.66
C LEU A 221 0.47 9.89 22.00
N ILE A 222 -0.85 10.02 22.08
CA ILE A 222 -1.55 10.41 23.32
C ILE A 222 -1.25 9.39 24.42
N LEU A 223 -1.32 8.09 24.10
CA LEU A 223 -0.99 7.02 25.02
C LEU A 223 0.44 7.16 25.54
N PHE A 224 1.41 7.39 24.66
CA PHE A 224 2.80 7.57 25.06
C PHE A 224 2.98 8.76 26.02
N VAL A 225 2.40 9.92 25.71
CA VAL A 225 2.45 11.09 26.59
C VAL A 225 1.77 10.80 27.94
N ALA A 226 0.63 10.11 27.94
CA ALA A 226 -0.07 9.72 29.15
C ALA A 226 0.74 8.74 30.01
N LEU A 227 1.45 7.78 29.41
CA LEU A 227 2.34 6.87 30.12
C LEU A 227 3.52 7.61 30.74
N CYS A 228 4.10 8.59 30.04
CA CYS A 228 5.17 9.44 30.57
C CYS A 228 4.68 10.31 31.74
N LEU A 229 3.50 10.94 31.61
CA LEU A 229 2.90 11.71 32.69
C LEU A 229 2.62 10.85 33.92
N TYR A 230 2.06 9.65 33.70
CA TYR A 230 1.82 8.69 34.77
C TYR A 230 3.12 8.25 35.45
N TYR A 231 4.19 8.05 34.68
CA TYR A 231 5.51 7.75 35.23
C TYR A 231 6.00 8.84 36.20
N CYS A 232 5.94 10.11 35.78
CA CYS A 232 6.35 11.23 36.64
C CYS A 232 5.52 11.26 37.92
N ILE A 233 4.20 11.26 37.81
CA ILE A 233 3.28 11.30 38.97
C ILE A 233 3.53 10.12 39.92
N ALA A 234 3.72 8.91 39.39
CA ALA A 234 3.95 7.73 40.20
C ALA A 234 5.32 7.74 40.90
N THR A 235 6.34 8.28 40.23
CA THR A 235 7.70 8.38 40.78
C THR A 235 7.75 9.45 41.86
N ASP A 236 7.20 10.64 41.62
CA ASP A 236 7.15 11.74 42.59
C ASP A 236 6.43 11.28 43.87
N LYS A 237 5.26 10.64 43.72
CA LYS A 237 4.55 10.08 44.86
C LYS A 237 5.39 9.08 45.66
N LYS A 238 6.18 8.23 44.98
CA LYS A 238 7.05 7.26 45.66
C LYS A 238 8.24 7.94 46.34
N MET A 239 8.77 9.03 45.79
CA MET A 239 9.81 9.83 46.44
C MET A 239 9.30 10.50 47.72
N LEU A 240 8.10 11.09 47.68
CA LEU A 240 7.42 11.62 48.87
C LEU A 240 7.23 10.55 49.95
N GLU A 241 6.76 9.36 49.57
CA GLU A 241 6.56 8.23 50.49
C GLU A 241 7.87 7.78 51.16
N LEU A 242 9.01 7.92 50.48
CA LEU A 242 10.33 7.55 50.99
C LEU A 242 11.05 8.69 51.72
N GLY A 243 10.45 9.88 51.80
CA GLY A 243 11.05 11.07 52.42
C GLY A 243 12.30 11.56 51.66
N LEU A 244 12.32 11.39 50.34
CA LEU A 244 13.43 11.78 49.45
C LEU A 244 13.16 13.10 48.71
N GLU A 245 12.17 13.87 49.15
CA GLU A 245 11.91 15.24 48.67
C GLU A 245 12.68 16.24 49.55
N ASP A 246 13.31 17.23 48.91
CA ASP A 246 13.83 18.44 49.58
C ASP A 246 12.70 19.41 49.94
#